data_AF-A0A250JGH8-F1
#
_entry.id   AF-A0A250JGH8-F1
#
_cell.length_a   1.000
_cell.length_b   1.000
_cell.length_c   1.000
_cell.angle_alpha   90.00
_cell.angle_beta   90.00
_cell.angle_gamma   90.00
#
_symmetry.space_group_name_H-M   'P 1'
#
loop_
_entity.id
_entity.type
_entity.pdbx_description
1 polymer ?
#
loop_
_entity_poly.entity_id
_entity_poly.type
_entity_poly.pdbx_seq_one_letter_code
_entity_poly.pdbx_strand_id
1 'polypeptide(L)'
;MDWLWSPVGIGVLWLVLHCADYLLTIATARLRVRGDLTERVRFGGSLELNPLFVRAVEKGQWVSPRFLLTLALGAVLFPMVVAYIQWVAEELQEGVADNLSEAMCGALVVTRFAVISVHLQNLVLFRRMLHVPEAASVRLSYDRGTVMMVTRARKFEMAAFCAIAALVSGRPFFLGGLAATLALVAALYRWERRQVPSSTESRPST
;
A
#
# COMPACT_ATOMS: atom_id res chain seq x y z
N MET A 1 6.50 -25.99 -0.81
CA MET A 1 5.46 -24.96 -0.55
C MET A 1 5.20 -24.23 -1.87
N ASP A 2 4.98 -25.00 -2.93
CA ASP A 2 5.40 -24.56 -4.27
C ASP A 2 4.24 -23.94 -5.05
N TRP A 3 3.01 -24.16 -4.56
CA TRP A 3 1.80 -23.58 -5.12
C TRP A 3 1.70 -22.06 -4.92
N LEU A 4 2.37 -21.48 -3.91
CA LEU A 4 2.30 -20.04 -3.62
C LEU A 4 2.85 -19.18 -4.77
N TRP A 5 3.86 -19.71 -5.48
CA TRP A 5 4.50 -19.06 -6.62
C TRP A 5 3.84 -19.43 -7.95
N SER A 6 2.87 -20.35 -7.93
CA SER A 6 2.09 -20.70 -9.11
C SER A 6 1.18 -19.54 -9.53
N PRO A 7 0.72 -19.50 -10.79
CA PRO A 7 -0.25 -18.52 -11.26
C PRO A 7 -1.49 -18.46 -10.34
N VAL A 8 -2.04 -19.62 -9.97
CA VAL A 8 -3.21 -19.71 -9.10
C VAL A 8 -2.90 -19.17 -7.71
N GLY A 9 -1.73 -19.51 -7.15
CA GLY A 9 -1.28 -19.02 -5.85
C GLY A 9 -1.20 -17.51 -5.78
N ILE A 10 -0.60 -16.89 -6.80
CA ILE A 10 -0.51 -15.43 -6.91
C ILE A 10 -1.88 -14.78 -7.05
N GLY A 11 -2.81 -15.40 -7.78
CA GLY A 11 -4.20 -14.94 -7.88
C GLY A 11 -4.93 -14.96 -6.54
N VAL A 12 -4.80 -16.05 -5.79
CA VAL A 12 -5.37 -16.17 -4.43
C VAL A 12 -4.75 -15.14 -3.49
N LEU A 13 -3.42 -14.97 -3.51
CA LEU A 13 -2.73 -13.95 -2.72
C LEU A 13 -3.23 -12.55 -3.06
N TRP A 14 -3.40 -12.23 -4.34
CA TRP A 14 -3.96 -10.95 -4.76
C TRP A 14 -5.35 -10.72 -4.16
N LEU A 15 -6.25 -11.71 -4.28
CA LEU A 15 -7.60 -11.61 -3.75
C LEU A 15 -7.59 -11.32 -2.25
N VAL A 16 -6.84 -12.11 -1.48
CA VAL A 16 -6.75 -11.96 -0.02
C VAL A 16 -6.17 -10.60 0.35
N LEU A 17 -5.01 -10.24 -0.22
CA LEU A 17 -4.31 -9.02 0.15
C LEU A 17 -5.06 -7.76 -0.30
N HIS A 18 -5.69 -7.78 -1.48
CA HIS A 18 -6.43 -6.64 -1.98
C HIS A 18 -7.74 -6.42 -1.20
N CYS A 19 -8.44 -7.50 -0.82
CA CYS A 19 -9.58 -7.42 0.09
C CYS A 19 -9.17 -6.90 1.47
N ALA A 20 -8.10 -7.45 2.06
CA ALA A 20 -7.61 -7.02 3.37
C ALA A 20 -7.26 -5.53 3.39
N ASP A 21 -6.51 -5.08 2.38
CA ASP A 21 -6.16 -3.67 2.18
C ASP A 21 -7.40 -2.78 2.13
N TYR A 22 -8.35 -3.08 1.23
CA TYR A 22 -9.56 -2.29 1.08
C TYR A 22 -10.43 -2.26 2.34
N LEU A 23 -10.66 -3.41 2.97
CA LEU A 23 -11.49 -3.51 4.17
C LEU A 23 -10.86 -2.77 5.35
N LEU A 24 -9.54 -2.85 5.51
CA LEU A 24 -8.82 -2.13 6.56
C LEU A 24 -8.85 -0.61 6.32
N THR A 25 -8.75 -0.17 5.06
CA THR A 25 -8.93 1.24 4.70
C THR A 25 -10.31 1.75 5.10
N ILE A 26 -11.38 1.02 4.74
CA ILE A 26 -12.76 1.38 5.11
C ILE A 26 -12.94 1.37 6.63
N ALA A 27 -12.43 0.35 7.32
CA ALA A 27 -12.50 0.25 8.78
C ALA A 27 -11.81 1.44 9.45
N THR A 28 -10.62 1.82 8.98
CA THR A 28 -9.85 2.96 9.48
C THR A 28 -10.58 4.28 9.24
N ALA A 29 -11.11 4.49 8.04
CA ALA A 29 -11.89 5.69 7.70
C ALA A 29 -13.15 5.81 8.55
N ARG A 30 -13.89 4.71 8.75
CA ARG A 30 -15.08 4.67 9.60
C ARG A 30 -14.76 4.94 11.07
N LEU A 31 -13.60 4.48 11.55
CA LEU A 31 -13.18 4.74 12.92
C LEU A 31 -12.83 6.22 13.13
N ARG A 32 -12.17 6.86 12.15
CA ARG A 32 -11.78 8.28 12.18
C ARG A 32 -12.98 9.23 12.30
N VAL A 33 -14.12 8.88 11.71
CA VAL A 33 -15.34 9.73 11.76
C VAL A 33 -16.16 9.54 13.03
N ARG A 34 -15.72 8.72 13.99
CA ARG A 34 -16.40 8.53 15.28
C ARG A 34 -15.93 9.56 16.30
N GLY A 35 -16.86 10.05 17.12
CA GLY A 35 -16.56 11.00 18.18
C GLY A 35 -15.95 12.29 17.64
N ASP A 36 -14.93 12.80 18.34
CA ASP A 36 -14.19 14.01 18.01
C ASP A 36 -12.89 13.75 17.20
N LEU A 37 -12.65 12.50 16.76
CA LEU A 37 -11.40 12.12 16.10
C LEU A 37 -11.13 12.90 14.81
N THR A 38 -12.16 13.28 14.06
CA THR A 38 -11.99 14.04 12.82
C THR A 38 -11.42 15.44 13.10
N GLU A 39 -11.74 16.03 14.24
CA GLU A 39 -11.23 17.34 14.65
C GLU A 39 -9.80 17.24 15.18
N ARG A 40 -9.51 16.16 15.90
CA ARG A 40 -8.24 15.89 16.57
C ARG A 40 -7.16 15.32 15.65
N VAL A 41 -7.55 14.62 14.59
CA VAL A 41 -6.65 13.97 13.64
C VAL A 41 -6.88 14.52 12.24
N ARG A 42 -6.06 15.49 11.87
CA ARG A 42 -6.06 16.14 10.57
C ARG A 42 -4.87 15.67 9.75
N PHE A 43 -5.16 15.04 8.63
CA PHE A 43 -4.21 14.82 7.55
C PHE A 43 -4.54 15.86 6.48
N GLY A 44 -3.54 16.46 5.84
CA GLY A 44 -3.70 17.53 4.83
C GLY A 44 -4.37 17.05 3.54
N GLY A 45 -5.58 16.52 3.62
CA GLY A 45 -6.34 15.90 2.54
C GLY A 45 -7.04 14.61 2.98
N SER A 46 -7.39 13.78 1.99
CA SER A 46 -8.02 12.48 2.22
C SER A 46 -7.07 11.51 2.92
N LEU A 47 -7.65 10.63 3.76
CA LEU A 47 -6.93 9.52 4.40
C LEU A 47 -6.39 8.54 3.35
N GLU A 48 -7.20 8.28 2.32
CA GLU A 48 -6.80 7.43 1.20
C GLU A 48 -5.95 8.23 0.22
N LEU A 49 -4.77 7.71 -0.10
CA LEU A 49 -3.88 8.36 -1.07
C LEU A 49 -4.27 7.99 -2.51
N ASN A 50 -4.79 6.78 -2.74
CA ASN A 50 -5.13 6.30 -4.07
C ASN A 50 -6.38 7.00 -4.63
N PRO A 51 -6.29 7.76 -5.74
CA PRO A 51 -7.40 8.60 -6.19
C PRO A 51 -8.59 7.76 -6.70
N LEU A 52 -8.34 6.50 -7.06
CA LEU A 52 -9.38 5.55 -7.47
C LEU A 52 -10.36 5.25 -6.32
N PHE A 53 -9.87 5.26 -5.08
CA PHE A 53 -10.65 4.83 -3.92
C PHE A 53 -11.08 5.96 -2.98
N VAL A 54 -10.51 7.17 -3.08
CA VAL A 54 -10.86 8.34 -2.25
C VAL A 54 -12.37 8.49 -2.06
N ARG A 55 -13.15 8.56 -3.15
CA ARG A 55 -14.61 8.75 -3.07
C ARG A 55 -15.33 7.59 -2.39
N ALA A 56 -14.86 6.36 -2.58
CA ALA A 56 -15.48 5.18 -1.97
C ALA A 56 -15.18 5.14 -0.46
N VAL A 57 -13.95 5.49 -0.09
CA VAL A 57 -13.48 5.52 1.31
C VAL A 57 -14.15 6.63 2.10
N GLU A 58 -14.25 7.84 1.54
CA GLU A 58 -14.93 8.98 2.17
C GLU A 58 -16.42 8.72 2.38
N LYS A 59 -17.05 7.95 1.47
CA LYS A 59 -18.45 7.50 1.62
C LYS A 59 -18.60 6.26 2.50
N GLY A 60 -17.50 5.66 2.97
CA GLY A 60 -17.51 4.43 3.79
C GLY A 60 -18.13 3.22 3.08
N GLN A 61 -17.97 3.11 1.76
CA GLN A 61 -18.57 2.03 0.95
C GLN A 61 -17.79 0.72 1.10
N TRP A 62 -18.37 -0.29 1.74
CA TRP A 62 -17.79 -1.62 1.91
C TRP A 62 -17.54 -2.37 0.59
N VAL A 63 -18.32 -2.06 -0.45
CA VAL A 63 -18.13 -2.58 -1.80
C VAL A 63 -18.31 -1.40 -2.74
N SER A 64 -17.31 -1.15 -3.60
CA SER A 64 -17.40 -0.15 -4.66
C SER A 64 -17.16 -0.81 -6.03
N PRO A 65 -17.81 -0.35 -7.11
CA PRO A 65 -17.57 -0.89 -8.44
C PRO A 65 -16.10 -0.85 -8.86
N ARG A 66 -15.38 0.21 -8.43
CA ARG A 66 -13.94 0.35 -8.68
C ARG A 66 -13.14 -0.73 -7.96
N PHE A 67 -13.49 -1.04 -6.70
CA PHE A 67 -12.85 -2.12 -5.95
C PHE A 67 -13.09 -3.48 -6.61
N LEU A 68 -14.33 -3.79 -6.98
CA LEU A 68 -14.64 -5.04 -7.68
C LEU A 68 -13.88 -5.15 -9.01
N LEU A 69 -13.77 -4.04 -9.75
CA LEU A 69 -13.03 -4.00 -11.01
C LEU A 69 -11.53 -4.25 -10.78
N THR A 70 -10.89 -3.58 -9.84
CA THR A 70 -9.45 -3.80 -9.56
C THR A 70 -9.18 -5.17 -8.97
N LEU A 71 -10.10 -5.69 -8.15
CA LEU A 71 -10.03 -7.04 -7.60
C LEU A 71 -10.07 -8.07 -8.72
N ALA A 72 -11.08 -8.00 -9.58
CA ALA A 72 -11.23 -8.93 -10.70
C ALA A 72 -10.09 -8.81 -11.71
N LEU A 73 -9.72 -7.59 -12.11
CA LEU A 73 -8.60 -7.37 -13.04
C LEU A 73 -7.30 -7.93 -12.48
N GLY A 74 -6.94 -7.65 -11.23
CA GLY A 74 -5.72 -8.21 -10.67
C GLY A 74 -5.77 -9.73 -10.49
N ALA A 75 -6.94 -10.28 -10.10
CA ALA A 75 -7.11 -11.73 -9.92
C ALA A 75 -6.97 -12.51 -11.24
N VAL A 76 -7.17 -11.86 -12.38
CA VAL A 76 -6.98 -12.45 -13.70
C VAL A 76 -5.62 -12.09 -14.28
N LEU A 77 -5.24 -10.81 -14.27
CA LEU A 77 -4.02 -10.32 -14.90
C LEU A 77 -2.75 -10.84 -14.21
N PHE A 78 -2.67 -10.86 -12.88
CA PHE A 78 -1.45 -11.33 -12.22
C PHE A 78 -1.17 -12.82 -12.51
N PRO A 79 -2.14 -13.74 -12.34
CA PRO A 79 -1.94 -15.14 -12.74
C PRO A 79 -1.60 -15.30 -14.21
N MET A 80 -2.30 -14.58 -15.11
CA MET A 80 -2.02 -14.68 -16.54
C MET A 80 -0.60 -14.23 -16.90
N VAL A 81 -0.10 -13.15 -16.31
CA VAL A 81 1.27 -12.67 -16.54
C VAL A 81 2.28 -13.69 -16.03
N VAL A 82 2.05 -14.27 -14.85
CA VAL A 82 2.94 -15.30 -14.29
C VAL A 82 2.93 -16.55 -15.16
N ALA A 83 1.75 -17.03 -15.57
CA ALA A 83 1.60 -18.19 -16.43
C ALA A 83 2.30 -17.97 -17.79
N TYR A 84 2.14 -16.78 -18.37
CA TYR A 84 2.81 -16.41 -19.61
C TYR A 84 4.34 -16.41 -19.45
N ILE A 85 4.86 -15.82 -18.37
CA ILE A 85 6.30 -15.80 -18.09
C ILE A 85 6.84 -17.21 -17.91
N GLN A 86 6.13 -18.07 -17.16
CA GLN A 86 6.52 -19.46 -16.95
C GLN A 86 6.56 -20.22 -18.28
N TRP A 87 5.52 -20.08 -19.10
CA TRP A 87 5.45 -20.68 -20.42
C TRP A 87 6.60 -20.25 -21.34
N VAL A 88 6.92 -18.95 -21.39
CA VAL A 88 8.06 -18.44 -22.19
C VAL A 88 9.40 -18.95 -21.65
N ALA A 89 9.55 -19.05 -20.33
CA ALA A 89 10.80 -19.47 -19.72
C ALA A 89 11.05 -20.98 -19.81
N GLU A 90 10.00 -21.80 -19.82
CA GLU A 90 10.09 -23.24 -20.12
C GLU A 90 10.68 -23.48 -21.51
N GLU A 91 10.29 -22.68 -22.51
CA GLU A 91 10.80 -22.74 -23.88
C GLU A 91 12.30 -22.39 -23.96
N LEU A 92 12.80 -21.57 -23.03
CA LEU A 92 14.18 -21.08 -22.99
C LEU A 92 15.15 -21.97 -22.17
N GLN A 93 14.66 -23.05 -21.53
CA GLN A 93 15.45 -24.00 -20.72
C GLN A 93 16.30 -23.40 -19.58
N GLU A 94 16.01 -22.18 -19.16
CA GLU A 94 16.70 -21.54 -18.04
C GLU A 94 15.79 -21.52 -16.82
N GLY A 95 16.27 -21.95 -15.64
CA GLY A 95 15.56 -21.88 -14.35
C GLY A 95 15.22 -20.46 -13.87
N VAL A 96 15.17 -19.50 -14.79
CA VAL A 96 14.75 -18.10 -14.65
C VAL A 96 13.26 -17.99 -14.31
N ALA A 97 12.43 -18.94 -14.76
CA ALA A 97 10.98 -18.95 -14.53
C ALA A 97 10.60 -18.91 -13.03
N ASP A 98 11.23 -19.80 -12.26
CA ASP A 98 10.94 -19.97 -10.84
C ASP A 98 11.40 -18.75 -10.04
N ASN A 99 12.59 -18.24 -10.35
CA ASN A 99 13.16 -17.06 -9.72
C ASN A 99 12.30 -15.81 -9.97
N LEU A 100 11.79 -15.63 -11.19
CA LEU A 100 10.95 -14.49 -11.54
C LEU A 100 9.56 -14.58 -10.91
N SER A 101 8.95 -15.77 -10.89
CA SER A 101 7.65 -16.01 -10.24
C SER A 101 7.72 -15.74 -8.73
N GLU A 102 8.79 -16.23 -8.09
CA GLU A 102 9.06 -15.96 -6.69
C GLU A 102 9.26 -14.45 -6.41
N ALA A 103 10.04 -13.76 -7.26
CA ALA A 103 10.22 -12.31 -7.16
C ALA A 103 8.90 -11.55 -7.34
N MET A 104 8.05 -11.92 -8.30
CA MET A 104 6.73 -11.29 -8.50
C MET A 104 5.82 -11.45 -7.28
N CYS A 105 5.82 -12.63 -6.67
CA CYS A 105 5.08 -12.86 -5.44
C CYS A 105 5.64 -12.02 -4.28
N GLY A 106 6.96 -11.93 -4.16
CA GLY A 106 7.62 -11.02 -3.20
C GLY A 106 7.24 -9.56 -3.40
N ALA A 107 7.24 -9.08 -4.65
CA ALA A 107 6.77 -7.75 -5.00
C ALA A 107 5.32 -7.52 -4.52
N LEU A 108 4.42 -8.46 -4.79
CA LEU A 108 3.02 -8.37 -4.39
C LEU A 108 2.85 -8.36 -2.86
N VAL A 109 3.42 -9.36 -2.18
CA VAL A 109 3.24 -9.56 -0.73
C VAL A 109 3.86 -8.41 0.04
N VAL A 110 5.10 -8.04 -0.25
CA VAL A 110 5.82 -6.98 0.48
C VAL A 110 5.13 -5.62 0.31
N THR A 111 4.74 -5.27 -0.91
CA THR A 111 4.08 -3.97 -1.14
C THR A 111 2.73 -3.88 -0.45
N ARG A 112 1.93 -4.95 -0.51
CA ARG A 112 0.63 -5.02 0.19
C ARG A 112 0.81 -5.02 1.70
N PHE A 113 1.74 -5.80 2.23
CA PHE A 113 2.06 -5.80 3.65
C PHE A 113 2.44 -4.40 4.15
N ALA A 114 3.27 -3.68 3.39
CA ALA A 114 3.68 -2.33 3.74
C ALA A 114 2.52 -1.32 3.76
N VAL A 115 1.42 -1.58 3.05
CA VAL A 115 0.21 -0.73 3.08
C VAL A 115 -0.71 -1.17 4.23
N ILE A 116 -0.99 -2.47 4.32
CA ILE A 116 -1.79 -3.09 5.38
C ILE A 116 -1.26 -2.73 6.77
N SER A 117 0.06 -2.74 6.97
CA SER A 117 0.68 -2.40 8.27
C SER A 117 0.35 -0.97 8.70
N VAL A 118 0.25 -0.02 7.77
CA VAL A 118 -0.15 1.36 8.06
C VAL A 118 -1.61 1.43 8.48
N HIS A 119 -2.50 0.70 7.79
CA HIS A 119 -3.91 0.65 8.18
C HIS A 119 -4.11 0.02 9.55
N LEU A 120 -3.40 -1.06 9.86
CA LEU A 120 -3.45 -1.69 11.19
C LEU A 120 -2.94 -0.74 12.29
N GLN A 121 -1.82 -0.06 12.06
CA GLN A 121 -1.30 0.94 13.00
C GLN A 121 -2.30 2.07 13.24
N ASN A 122 -2.90 2.61 12.17
CA ASN A 122 -3.91 3.66 12.27
C ASN A 122 -5.16 3.19 13.00
N LEU A 123 -5.62 1.96 12.73
CA LEU A 123 -6.77 1.37 13.40
C LEU A 123 -6.52 1.21 14.91
N VAL A 124 -5.35 0.71 15.29
CA VAL A 124 -4.95 0.58 16.71
C VAL A 124 -4.86 1.95 17.36
N LEU A 125 -4.22 2.92 16.71
CA LEU A 125 -4.08 4.29 17.20
C LEU A 125 -5.43 4.96 17.43
N PHE A 126 -6.31 4.95 16.43
CA PHE A 126 -7.64 5.57 16.53
C PHE A 126 -8.52 4.87 17.56
N ARG A 127 -8.43 3.54 17.65
CA ARG A 127 -9.16 2.79 18.69
C ARG A 127 -8.69 3.20 20.08
N ARG A 128 -7.37 3.35 20.28
CA ARG A 128 -6.82 3.82 21.56
C ARG A 128 -7.28 5.24 21.88
N MET A 129 -7.22 6.16 20.93
CA MET A 129 -7.63 7.56 21.11
C MET A 129 -9.13 7.73 21.44
N LEU A 130 -9.97 6.76 21.08
CA LEU A 130 -11.40 6.74 21.40
C LEU A 130 -11.73 6.15 22.78
N HIS A 131 -10.95 5.16 23.24
CA HIS A 131 -11.32 4.38 24.42
C HIS A 131 -10.44 4.63 25.64
N VAL A 132 -9.26 5.24 25.47
CA VAL A 132 -8.30 5.51 26.55
C VAL A 132 -8.35 7.01 26.90
N PRO A 133 -8.80 7.40 28.10
CA PRO A 133 -8.97 8.80 28.48
C PRO A 133 -7.71 9.66 28.32
N GLU A 134 -6.54 9.13 28.66
CA GLU A 134 -5.27 9.85 28.53
C GLU A 134 -4.93 10.12 27.06
N ALA A 135 -5.28 9.18 26.19
CA ALA A 135 -5.12 9.32 24.74
C ALA A 135 -6.16 10.25 24.12
N ALA A 136 -7.20 10.68 24.85
CA ALA A 136 -8.23 11.60 24.36
C ALA A 136 -7.72 13.05 24.25
N SER A 137 -6.60 13.40 24.89
CA SER A 137 -5.98 14.73 24.76
C SER A 137 -5.09 14.87 23.51
N VAL A 138 -4.66 13.75 22.91
CA VAL A 138 -3.73 13.75 21.77
C VAL A 138 -4.38 14.39 20.54
N ARG A 139 -3.68 15.36 19.94
CA ARG A 139 -4.04 15.99 18.67
C ARG A 139 -2.91 15.82 17.67
N LEU A 140 -3.24 15.37 16.47
CA LEU A 140 -2.31 15.12 15.38
C LEU A 140 -2.74 15.96 14.17
N SER A 141 -1.87 16.85 13.72
CA SER A 141 -2.09 17.62 12.49
C SER A 141 -0.86 17.49 11.62
N TYR A 142 -1.03 16.86 10.47
CA TYR A 142 0.01 16.73 9.46
C TYR A 142 -0.46 17.40 8.17
N ASP A 143 0.36 18.27 7.60
CA ASP A 143 0.15 18.73 6.23
C ASP A 143 0.41 17.59 5.22
N ARG A 144 0.01 17.80 3.96
CA ARG A 144 0.12 16.78 2.91
C ARG A 144 1.57 16.36 2.67
N GLY A 145 2.50 17.30 2.67
CA GLY A 145 3.93 17.03 2.45
C GLY A 145 4.50 16.15 3.55
N THR A 146 4.17 16.45 4.81
CA THR A 146 4.58 15.62 5.96
C THR A 146 4.01 14.20 5.86
N VAL A 147 2.72 14.03 5.51
CA VAL A 147 2.13 12.69 5.29
C VAL A 147 2.85 11.93 4.19
N MET A 148 3.17 12.58 3.06
CA MET A 148 3.90 11.97 1.95
C MET A 148 5.34 11.61 2.34
N MET A 149 6.03 12.47 3.10
CA MET A 149 7.37 12.22 3.64
C MET A 149 7.37 10.99 4.55
N VAL A 150 6.48 10.94 5.55
CA VAL A 150 6.37 9.79 6.47
C VAL A 150 6.02 8.51 5.71
N THR A 151 5.12 8.59 4.73
CA THR A 151 4.77 7.43 3.89
C THR A 151 5.99 6.92 3.13
N ARG A 152 6.79 7.80 2.51
CA ARG A 152 8.02 7.41 1.82
C ARG A 152 9.04 6.80 2.77
N ALA A 153 9.27 7.41 3.93
CA ALA A 153 10.22 6.90 4.93
C ALA A 153 9.87 5.45 5.32
N ARG A 154 8.60 5.15 5.56
CA ARG A 154 8.13 3.79 5.85
C ARG A 154 8.32 2.81 4.69
N LYS A 155 8.10 3.25 3.44
CA LYS A 155 8.37 2.41 2.27
C LYS A 155 9.86 2.17 2.06
N PHE A 156 10.70 3.17 2.40
CA PHE A 156 12.15 3.06 2.34
C PHE A 156 12.67 2.12 3.43
N GLU A 157 12.12 2.15 4.64
CA GLU A 157 12.41 1.19 5.71
C GLU A 157 12.11 -0.25 5.25
N MET A 158 10.95 -0.47 4.62
CA MET A 158 10.62 -1.78 4.03
C MET A 158 11.59 -2.20 2.92
N ALA A 159 12.00 -1.25 2.06
CA ALA A 159 12.99 -1.50 1.02
C ALA A 159 14.34 -1.90 1.63
N ALA A 160 14.81 -1.18 2.66
CA ALA A 160 16.05 -1.49 3.37
C ALA A 160 15.99 -2.88 4.02
N PHE A 161 14.86 -3.23 4.65
CA PHE A 161 14.63 -4.58 5.17
C PHE A 161 14.74 -5.64 4.06
N CYS A 162 14.08 -5.43 2.92
CA CYS A 162 14.15 -6.37 1.79
C CYS A 162 15.56 -6.48 1.22
N ALA A 163 16.34 -5.39 1.17
CA ALA A 163 17.73 -5.43 0.73
C ALA A 163 18.59 -6.29 1.67
N ILE A 164 18.48 -6.09 2.99
CA ILE A 164 19.20 -6.91 3.98
C ILE A 164 18.77 -8.37 3.86
N ALA A 165 17.46 -8.63 3.79
CA ALA A 165 16.93 -9.99 3.68
C ALA A 165 17.37 -10.68 2.37
N ALA A 166 17.43 -9.96 1.25
CA ALA A 166 17.94 -10.47 -0.02
C ALA A 166 19.43 -10.81 0.07
N LEU A 167 20.25 -9.96 0.70
CA LEU A 167 21.68 -10.20 0.90
C LEU A 167 21.94 -11.43 1.78
N VAL A 168 21.15 -11.61 2.84
CA VAL A 168 21.33 -12.71 3.79
C VAL A 168 20.80 -14.04 3.24
N SER A 169 19.64 -14.03 2.57
CA SER A 169 18.97 -15.27 2.15
C SER A 169 19.23 -15.67 0.70
N GLY A 170 19.66 -14.74 -0.16
CA GLY A 170 19.78 -14.95 -1.60
C GLY A 170 18.45 -15.22 -2.32
N ARG A 171 17.30 -15.01 -1.67
CA ARG A 171 15.98 -15.41 -2.21
C ARG A 171 15.42 -14.33 -3.17
N PRO A 172 15.00 -14.70 -4.39
CA PRO A 172 14.39 -13.78 -5.35
C PRO A 172 13.16 -13.04 -4.81
N PHE A 173 12.42 -13.65 -3.88
CA PHE A 173 11.30 -13.03 -3.18
C PHE A 173 11.63 -11.62 -2.66
N PHE A 174 12.75 -11.48 -1.94
CA PHE A 174 13.12 -10.19 -1.35
C PHE A 174 13.62 -9.19 -2.39
N LEU A 175 14.22 -9.65 -3.49
CA LEU A 175 14.59 -8.78 -4.61
C LEU A 175 13.36 -8.17 -5.28
N GLY A 176 12.32 -8.97 -5.50
CA GLY A 176 11.05 -8.47 -6.01
C GLY A 176 10.37 -7.49 -5.05
N GLY A 177 10.37 -7.80 -3.75
CA GLY A 177 9.89 -6.89 -2.70
C GLY A 177 10.65 -5.56 -2.67
N LEU A 178 11.99 -5.59 -2.76
CA LEU A 178 12.85 -4.43 -2.85
C LEU A 178 12.54 -3.59 -4.10
N ALA A 179 12.53 -4.20 -5.29
CA ALA A 179 12.28 -3.50 -6.54
C ALA A 179 10.91 -2.80 -6.54
N ALA A 180 9.87 -3.50 -6.10
CA ALA A 180 8.51 -2.96 -6.06
C ALA A 180 8.34 -1.85 -5.02
N THR A 181 8.97 -1.97 -3.84
CA THR A 181 8.92 -0.91 -2.82
C THR A 181 9.68 0.34 -3.25
N LEU A 182 10.84 0.21 -3.89
CA LEU A 182 11.57 1.34 -4.50
C LEU A 182 10.76 2.00 -5.62
N ALA A 183 10.10 1.21 -6.48
CA ALA A 183 9.21 1.74 -7.51
C ALA A 183 8.06 2.57 -6.91
N LEU A 184 7.47 2.11 -5.80
CA LEU A 184 6.46 2.88 -5.06
C LEU A 184 7.02 4.18 -4.49
N VAL A 185 8.22 4.16 -3.89
CA VAL A 185 8.89 5.36 -3.40
C VAL A 185 9.08 6.37 -4.54
N ALA A 186 9.59 5.91 -5.68
CA ALA A 186 9.77 6.75 -6.87
C ALA A 186 8.43 7.32 -7.39
N ALA A 187 7.37 6.50 -7.41
CA ALA A 187 6.03 6.95 -7.77
C ALA A 187 5.50 8.04 -6.82
N LEU A 188 5.74 7.90 -5.51
CA LEU A 188 5.37 8.90 -4.51
C LEU A 188 6.13 10.22 -4.72
N TYR A 189 7.43 10.18 -5.03
CA TYR A 189 8.20 11.38 -5.40
C TYR A 189 7.63 12.06 -6.65
N ARG A 190 7.33 11.28 -7.69
CA ARG A 190 6.74 11.82 -8.94
C ARG A 190 5.38 12.45 -8.70
N TRP A 191 4.57 11.86 -7.81
CA TRP A 191 3.25 12.40 -7.51
C TRP A 191 3.33 13.67 -6.67
N GLU A 192 4.16 13.71 -5.63
CA GLU A 192 4.34 14.93 -4.83
C GLU A 192 4.70 16.13 -5.70
N ARG A 193 5.63 15.95 -6.66
CA ARG A 193 6.00 17.02 -7.63
C ARG A 193 4.83 17.51 -8.49
N ARG A 194 3.83 16.68 -8.75
CA ARG A 194 2.62 17.06 -9.50
C ARG A 194 1.56 17.76 -8.63
N GLN A 195 1.63 17.57 -7.32
CA GLN A 195 0.69 18.15 -6.34
C GLN A 195 1.17 19.48 -5.75
N VAL A 196 2.27 20.05 -6.24
CA VAL A 196 2.64 21.45 -5.93
C VAL A 196 2.11 22.35 -7.05
N PRO A 197 0.83 22.79 -7.04
CA PRO A 197 0.49 24.06 -7.66
C PRO A 197 0.96 25.18 -6.73
N SER A 198 1.55 26.19 -7.34
CA SER A 198 1.98 27.47 -6.76
C SER A 198 1.04 28.02 -5.69
N SER A 199 1.28 27.71 -4.42
CA SER A 199 0.92 28.61 -3.32
C SER A 199 1.95 29.74 -3.29
N THR A 200 1.98 30.53 -4.37
CA THR A 200 2.42 31.92 -4.30
C THR A 200 1.27 32.67 -3.62
N GLU A 201 1.02 32.35 -2.36
CA GLU A 201 0.12 33.11 -1.52
C GLU A 201 0.91 34.30 -1.01
N SER A 202 0.45 35.47 -1.45
CA SER A 202 0.87 36.80 -1.06
C SER A 202 1.37 36.87 0.38
N ARG A 203 2.63 37.28 0.55
CA ARG A 203 3.08 37.88 1.82
C ARG A 203 2.03 38.92 2.24
N PRO A 204 1.57 38.94 3.50
CA PRO A 204 0.82 40.08 4.01
C PRO A 204 1.73 41.30 3.86
N SER A 205 1.24 42.32 3.14
CA SER A 205 1.85 43.64 3.12
C SER A 205 1.76 44.20 4.53
N THR A 206 2.88 44.17 5.24
CA THR A 206 3.12 44.99 6.44
C THR A 206 3.30 46.44 6.05
#